data_AF-A0A7G3ZCX7-F1
#
_entry.id   AF-A0A7G3ZCX7-F1
#
_cell.length_a   1.000
_cell.length_b   1.000
_cell.length_c   1.000
_cell.angle_alpha   90.00
_cell.angle_beta   90.00
_cell.angle_gamma   90.00
#
_symmetry.space_group_name_H-M   'P 1'
#
loop_
_entity.id
_entity.type
_entity.pdbx_description
1 polymer ?
#
loop_
_entity_poly.entity_id
_entity_poly.type
_entity_poly.pdbx_seq_one_letter_code
_entity_poly.pdbx_strand_id
1 'polypeptide(L)'
;MINEVTKSLPRDPCSKKEWTEAVVEETVVRDAGAGFGSLALEKQQYLLSNDLYKCASGDSLSSLQQLADKTASESPPRKKFILEDHSTYTCGGSVRSAWPSACSSSTTTNFLRPRMEFSGYQISGYKKYQIEVALKTVDLPLNRCSSLTPHLTGFLTICGLTNQHPEITTYFEAFAVTHKELGFLSSSWPEDSPMSPYRADDQTDLEHWLNFPAFKQLFLPALGDSPSSRPTLNDVIEGDYEFANYLEQRFIFMRWKEKFLVPDAQIDGIAGASYDGFYYIVHDQVTGNMQGFYYHKDAEKFQQLELIPSYKSLSSCTDCTFEFA
;
A
#
# COMPACT_ATOMS: atom_id res chain seq x y z
N MET A 1 -63.73 -26.81 -27.25
CA MET A 1 -62.53 -27.22 -28.00
C MET A 1 -61.34 -27.07 -27.07
N ILE A 2 -60.89 -28.20 -26.50
CA ILE A 2 -59.58 -28.88 -26.76
C ILE A 2 -58.43 -28.20 -25.97
N ASN A 3 -58.17 -28.65 -24.74
CA ASN A 3 -57.12 -29.59 -24.26
C ASN A 3 -55.80 -28.87 -23.91
N GLU A 4 -55.39 -28.74 -22.64
CA GLU A 4 -54.69 -29.75 -21.80
C GLU A 4 -53.53 -30.46 -22.50
N VAL A 5 -52.30 -30.08 -22.16
CA VAL A 5 -51.15 -31.00 -21.98
C VAL A 5 -50.24 -30.44 -20.88
N THR A 6 -50.48 -30.89 -19.65
CA THR A 6 -49.49 -30.92 -18.57
C THR A 6 -48.71 -32.23 -18.70
N LYS A 7 -47.38 -32.16 -18.83
CA LYS A 7 -46.49 -33.31 -18.66
C LYS A 7 -45.54 -33.06 -17.50
N SER A 8 -45.72 -33.89 -16.50
CA SER A 8 -44.88 -34.13 -15.33
C SER A 8 -43.58 -34.83 -15.71
N LEU A 9 -42.48 -34.44 -15.06
CA LEU A 9 -41.27 -35.26 -14.89
C LEU A 9 -40.75 -35.08 -13.44
N PRO A 10 -40.05 -36.10 -12.90
CA PRO A 10 -40.18 -36.51 -11.50
C PRO A 10 -39.18 -35.84 -10.54
N ARG A 11 -39.57 -35.82 -9.26
CA ARG A 11 -38.73 -35.46 -8.10
C ARG A 11 -37.84 -36.66 -7.77
N ASP A 12 -36.53 -36.46 -7.81
CA ASP A 12 -35.58 -37.42 -7.26
C ASP A 12 -35.57 -37.36 -5.72
N PRO A 13 -35.55 -38.51 -5.03
CA PRO A 13 -35.49 -38.57 -3.59
C PRO A 13 -34.06 -38.33 -3.07
N CYS A 14 -33.96 -37.36 -2.17
CA CYS A 14 -32.80 -37.11 -1.31
C CYS A 14 -32.46 -38.37 -0.49
N SER A 15 -31.45 -39.12 -0.93
CA SER A 15 -30.87 -40.21 -0.13
C SER A 15 -29.76 -39.65 0.77
N LYS A 16 -30.02 -39.70 2.08
CA LYS A 16 -28.99 -39.56 3.11
C LYS A 16 -28.03 -40.74 2.97
N LYS A 17 -26.75 -40.47 2.78
CA LYS A 17 -25.67 -41.45 2.97
C LYS A 17 -24.86 -41.03 4.18
N GLU A 18 -25.04 -41.79 5.25
CA GLU A 18 -24.15 -41.88 6.40
C GLU A 18 -22.74 -42.25 5.91
N TRP A 19 -21.74 -41.53 6.41
CA TRP A 19 -20.34 -41.94 6.30
C TRP A 19 -19.99 -42.68 7.59
N THR A 20 -19.94 -44.01 7.51
CA THR A 20 -19.38 -44.88 8.54
C THR A 20 -17.86 -44.90 8.43
N GLU A 21 -17.19 -44.74 9.57
CA GLU A 21 -15.76 -44.85 9.78
C GLU A 21 -15.20 -46.17 9.22
N ALA A 22 -14.14 -46.08 8.41
CA ALA A 22 -13.29 -47.20 8.08
C ALA A 22 -11.94 -46.98 8.78
N VAL A 23 -11.75 -47.68 9.91
CA VAL A 23 -10.47 -47.84 10.58
C VAL A 23 -9.63 -48.81 9.74
N VAL A 24 -8.55 -48.30 9.16
CA VAL A 24 -7.50 -49.14 8.57
C VAL A 24 -6.45 -49.38 9.64
N GLU A 25 -6.38 -50.62 10.09
CA GLU A 25 -5.35 -51.16 10.97
C GLU A 25 -4.10 -51.42 10.12
N GLU A 26 -3.03 -50.65 10.33
CA GLU A 26 -1.72 -50.94 9.74
C GLU A 26 -0.71 -51.21 10.87
N THR A 27 -0.24 -52.45 10.90
CA THR A 27 0.71 -53.03 11.85
C THR A 27 2.12 -52.52 11.56
N VAL A 28 2.65 -51.66 12.44
CA VAL A 28 4.07 -51.27 12.41
C VAL A 28 4.87 -52.11 13.41
N VAL A 29 5.78 -52.90 12.86
CA VAL A 29 6.83 -53.64 13.58
C VAL A 29 7.78 -52.65 14.25
N ARG A 30 8.01 -52.86 15.55
CA ARG A 30 9.01 -52.15 16.34
C ARG A 30 10.40 -52.68 15.99
N ASP A 31 11.32 -51.79 15.67
CA ASP A 31 12.74 -52.02 15.95
C ASP A 31 13.37 -50.75 16.55
N ALA A 32 14.25 -50.96 17.52
CA ALA A 32 14.74 -49.97 18.45
C ALA A 32 16.23 -49.69 18.21
N GLY A 33 16.59 -48.41 18.27
CA GLY A 33 17.91 -47.97 18.72
C GLY A 33 18.88 -47.51 17.62
N ALA A 34 19.13 -46.19 17.57
CA ALA A 34 20.42 -45.57 17.93
C ALA A 34 20.60 -44.21 17.23
N GLY A 35 20.94 -43.18 18.03
CA GLY A 35 21.76 -42.06 17.58
C GLY A 35 21.07 -40.80 17.05
N PHE A 36 20.47 -39.99 17.93
CA PHE A 36 20.25 -38.58 17.65
C PHE A 36 21.61 -37.85 17.68
N GLY A 37 22.11 -37.47 16.50
CA GLY A 37 23.32 -36.68 16.34
C GLY A 37 23.14 -35.61 15.27
N SER A 38 23.35 -34.36 15.68
CA SER A 38 23.68 -33.21 14.83
C SER A 38 22.57 -32.48 14.05
N LEU A 39 21.59 -31.94 14.78
CA LEU A 39 20.86 -30.72 14.37
C LEU A 39 21.13 -29.52 15.30
N ALA A 40 22.06 -29.68 16.25
CA ALA A 40 22.45 -28.64 17.19
C ALA A 40 23.65 -27.79 16.73
N LEU A 41 24.39 -28.23 15.70
CA LEU A 41 25.62 -27.56 15.26
C LEU A 41 25.41 -26.48 14.18
N GLU A 42 24.33 -26.54 13.40
CA GLU A 42 24.09 -25.55 12.34
C GLU A 42 23.41 -24.28 12.86
N LYS A 43 22.75 -24.37 14.03
CA LYS A 43 22.23 -23.21 14.77
C LYS A 43 23.30 -22.39 15.49
N GLN A 44 24.52 -22.94 15.64
CA GLN A 44 25.63 -22.24 16.30
C GLN A 44 26.52 -21.43 15.35
N GLN A 45 26.43 -21.63 14.03
CA GLN A 45 27.21 -20.83 13.08
C GLN A 45 26.58 -19.48 12.73
N TYR A 46 25.27 -19.32 12.90
CA TYR A 46 24.57 -18.05 12.64
C TYR A 46 24.58 -17.08 13.83
N LEU A 47 25.02 -17.52 15.02
CA LEU A 47 25.11 -16.68 16.21
C LEU A 47 26.50 -16.04 16.41
N LEU A 48 27.44 -16.25 15.49
CA LEU A 48 28.81 -15.75 15.60
C LEU A 48 29.17 -14.58 14.66
N SER A 49 28.33 -14.24 13.68
CA SER A 49 28.51 -13.02 12.87
C SER A 49 27.75 -11.87 13.51
N ASN A 50 28.30 -11.39 14.62
CA ASN A 50 27.78 -10.26 15.39
C ASN A 50 28.21 -8.91 14.76
N ASP A 51 28.03 -8.76 13.45
CA ASP A 51 28.15 -7.45 12.77
C ASP A 51 26.84 -6.67 12.90
N LEU A 52 26.42 -6.50 14.17
CA LEU A 52 25.47 -5.46 14.52
C LEU A 52 26.11 -4.13 14.15
N TYR A 53 25.52 -3.44 13.17
CA TYR A 53 25.78 -2.03 12.89
C TYR A 53 25.74 -1.27 14.21
N LYS A 54 26.92 -0.87 14.68
CA LYS A 54 27.10 -0.12 15.91
C LYS A 54 26.69 1.31 15.62
N CYS A 55 25.42 1.65 15.87
CA CYS A 55 24.96 3.03 15.84
C CYS A 55 25.84 3.85 16.79
N ALA A 56 26.60 4.80 16.24
CA ALA A 56 27.50 5.65 16.99
C ALA A 56 26.76 6.82 17.69
N SER A 57 25.52 6.62 18.15
CA SER A 57 24.86 7.59 19.03
C SER A 57 25.26 7.29 20.49
N GLY A 58 26.40 7.85 20.89
CA GLY A 58 26.94 7.73 22.26
C GLY A 58 26.11 8.46 23.33
N ASP A 59 25.10 9.24 22.93
CA ASP A 59 24.38 10.13 23.84
C ASP A 59 23.39 9.40 24.76
N SER A 60 22.91 8.22 24.36
CA SER A 60 21.90 7.47 25.13
C SER A 60 22.51 6.55 26.21
N LEU A 61 23.79 6.18 26.10
CA LEU A 61 24.43 5.21 27.02
C LEU A 61 24.93 5.84 28.32
N SER A 62 25.38 7.08 28.27
CA SER A 62 25.86 7.82 29.46
C SER A 62 24.76 8.00 30.51
N SER A 63 23.51 8.17 30.06
CA SER A 63 22.33 8.31 30.92
C SER A 63 21.94 6.99 31.62
N LEU A 64 22.15 5.84 30.97
CA LEU A 64 21.88 4.51 31.54
C LEU A 64 22.96 4.08 32.55
N GLN A 65 24.24 4.40 32.29
CA GLN A 65 25.32 4.14 33.24
C GLN A 65 25.15 4.94 34.55
N GLN A 66 24.67 6.19 34.48
CA GLN A 66 24.38 7.01 35.66
C GLN A 66 23.27 6.46 36.57
N LEU A 67 22.44 5.55 36.09
CA LEU A 67 21.39 4.87 36.87
C LEU A 67 21.93 3.63 37.62
N ALA A 68 22.90 2.91 37.04
CA ALA A 68 23.48 1.71 37.63
C ALA A 68 24.37 2.03 38.85
N ASP A 69 25.09 3.15 38.82
CA ASP A 69 26.02 3.54 39.89
C ASP A 69 25.35 4.14 41.15
N LYS A 70 24.02 4.28 41.16
CA LYS A 70 23.27 4.99 42.22
C LYS A 70 22.62 4.10 43.29
N THR A 71 22.92 2.81 43.34
CA THR A 71 22.36 1.89 44.34
C THR A 71 22.98 2.01 45.74
N ALA A 72 23.81 3.04 46.02
CA ALA A 72 24.51 3.18 47.30
C ALA A 72 24.40 4.56 47.99
N SER A 73 23.35 5.35 47.75
CA SER A 73 23.14 6.61 48.50
C SER A 73 21.66 6.99 48.60
N GLU A 74 21.14 7.04 49.84
CA GLU A 74 19.82 7.58 50.22
C GLU A 74 19.71 9.08 49.88
N SER A 75 19.47 9.41 48.61
CA SER A 75 19.03 10.74 48.22
C SER A 75 17.88 10.62 47.21
N PRO A 76 16.85 11.49 47.30
CA PRO A 76 15.69 11.40 46.42
C PRO A 76 16.15 11.54 44.96
N PRO A 77 15.45 10.92 44.00
CA PRO A 77 15.89 10.90 42.61
C PRO A 77 16.06 12.33 42.10
N ARG A 78 17.32 12.73 41.88
CA ARG A 78 17.65 14.06 41.35
C ARG A 78 17.02 14.19 39.97
N LYS A 79 16.07 15.12 39.81
CA LYS A 79 15.40 15.48 38.55
C LYS A 79 16.37 16.24 37.63
N LYS A 80 17.47 15.59 37.23
CA LYS A 80 18.61 16.18 36.51
C LYS A 80 18.18 17.00 35.29
N PHE A 81 17.43 16.38 34.38
CA PHE A 81 16.97 17.02 33.14
C PHE A 81 16.00 18.19 33.34
N ILE A 82 15.36 18.30 34.51
CA ILE A 82 14.49 19.43 34.83
C ILE A 82 15.31 20.58 35.43
N LEU A 83 16.31 20.26 36.25
CA LEU A 83 17.14 21.26 36.94
C LEU A 83 18.23 21.84 36.02
N GLU A 84 18.70 21.08 35.04
CA GLU A 84 19.75 21.46 34.08
C GLU A 84 19.17 21.97 32.75
N ASP A 85 17.84 22.22 32.69
CA ASP A 85 17.22 22.78 31.51
C ASP A 85 17.42 24.31 31.48
N HIS A 86 18.25 24.76 30.55
CA HIS A 86 18.53 26.17 30.30
C HIS A 86 17.92 26.65 28.98
N SER A 87 17.01 25.86 28.40
CA SER A 87 16.31 26.22 27.17
C SER A 87 15.46 27.48 27.38
N THR A 88 15.44 28.35 26.37
CA THR A 88 14.64 29.57 26.44
C THR A 88 13.19 29.24 26.10
N TYR A 89 12.36 29.13 27.12
CA TYR A 89 10.91 28.97 26.95
C TYR A 89 10.25 30.35 26.87
N THR A 90 9.74 30.73 25.71
CA THR A 90 9.01 31.99 25.52
C THR A 90 7.51 31.72 25.39
N CYS A 91 6.71 32.42 26.21
CA CYS A 91 5.24 32.40 26.13
C CYS A 91 4.65 33.65 25.46
N GLY A 92 5.49 34.62 25.08
CA GLY A 92 5.08 35.78 24.30
C GLY A 92 5.03 35.44 22.81
N GLY A 93 3.98 35.87 22.11
CA GLY A 93 3.87 35.72 20.66
C GLY A 93 5.11 36.27 19.98
N SER A 94 5.86 35.38 19.30
CA SER A 94 7.08 35.73 18.58
C SER A 94 6.82 36.92 17.65
N VAL A 95 7.73 37.90 17.68
CA VAL A 95 7.71 39.06 16.80
C VAL A 95 7.84 38.60 15.35
N ARG A 96 6.71 38.51 14.63
CA ARG A 96 6.60 38.42 13.16
C ARG A 96 7.60 37.50 12.45
N SER A 97 7.96 36.35 13.03
CA SER A 97 8.27 35.20 12.20
C SER A 97 6.93 34.61 11.78
N ALA A 98 6.57 34.74 10.51
CA ALA A 98 5.45 33.98 9.94
C ALA A 98 5.64 32.54 10.40
N TRP A 99 4.68 32.00 11.16
CA TRP A 99 4.79 30.65 11.71
C TRP A 99 5.05 29.68 10.55
N PRO A 100 6.25 29.06 10.45
CA PRO A 100 6.51 28.06 9.40
C PRO A 100 5.66 26.80 9.64
N SER A 101 5.17 26.63 10.87
CA SER A 101 4.46 25.44 11.36
C SER A 101 3.12 25.16 10.70
N ALA A 102 2.58 26.06 9.87
CA ALA A 102 1.30 25.87 9.18
C ALA A 102 1.45 25.53 7.69
N CYS A 103 2.67 25.44 7.16
CA CYS A 103 2.93 25.14 5.75
C CYS A 103 3.65 23.79 5.57
N SER A 104 3.12 22.71 6.18
CA SER A 104 3.39 21.39 5.61
C SER A 104 2.59 21.28 4.31
N SER A 105 3.26 21.40 3.16
CA SER A 105 2.61 21.31 1.84
C SER A 105 2.17 19.88 1.49
N SER A 106 2.53 18.89 2.31
CA SER A 106 2.17 17.48 2.15
C SER A 106 1.65 16.87 3.45
N THR A 107 0.88 15.78 3.34
CA THR A 107 0.35 14.98 4.46
C THR A 107 0.35 13.49 4.13
N THR A 108 0.15 12.67 5.15
CA THR A 108 -0.15 11.24 5.07
C THR A 108 -1.60 10.96 5.48
N THR A 109 -2.09 9.76 5.23
CA THR A 109 -3.38 9.25 5.77
C THR A 109 -3.13 8.06 6.69
N ASN A 110 -4.20 7.49 7.26
CA ASN A 110 -4.10 6.33 8.16
C ASN A 110 -3.43 5.12 7.49
N PHE A 111 -3.75 4.87 6.22
CA PHE A 111 -3.25 3.72 5.46
C PHE A 111 -2.22 4.12 4.39
N LEU A 112 -2.23 5.38 3.92
CA LEU A 112 -1.16 5.92 3.07
C LEU A 112 -0.16 6.66 3.94
N ARG A 113 0.78 5.92 4.52
CA ARG A 113 1.91 6.47 5.27
C ARG A 113 3.15 5.60 5.04
N PRO A 114 4.36 6.15 5.25
CA PRO A 114 5.60 5.38 5.14
C PRO A 114 5.54 4.08 5.94
N ARG A 115 6.14 3.01 5.41
CA ARG A 115 6.24 1.67 6.03
C ARG A 115 4.93 0.87 6.10
N MET A 116 3.83 1.39 5.57
CA MET A 116 2.64 0.58 5.35
C MET A 116 2.89 -0.46 4.26
N GLU A 117 2.41 -1.66 4.53
CA GLU A 117 2.51 -2.79 3.62
C GLU A 117 1.12 -3.26 3.22
N PHE A 118 1.00 -3.74 2.00
CA PHE A 118 -0.21 -4.30 1.44
C PHE A 118 0.10 -5.64 0.78
N SER A 119 -0.85 -6.55 0.81
CA SER A 119 -0.74 -7.81 0.11
C SER A 119 -2.03 -8.15 -0.61
N GLY A 120 -1.94 -8.94 -1.66
CA GLY A 120 -3.10 -9.35 -2.42
C GLY A 120 -2.71 -9.99 -3.73
N TYR A 121 -3.42 -9.66 -4.80
CA TYR A 121 -3.30 -10.39 -6.05
C TYR A 121 -3.44 -9.51 -7.29
N GLN A 122 -2.70 -9.87 -8.33
CA GLN A 122 -2.93 -9.42 -9.70
C GLN A 122 -3.57 -10.56 -10.51
N ILE A 123 -4.64 -10.27 -11.23
CA ILE A 123 -5.45 -11.23 -11.97
C ILE A 123 -5.45 -10.84 -13.45
N SER A 124 -4.97 -11.73 -14.31
CA SER A 124 -4.92 -11.57 -15.77
C SER A 124 -5.63 -12.76 -16.41
N GLY A 125 -6.86 -12.54 -16.89
CA GLY A 125 -7.72 -13.61 -17.37
C GLY A 125 -7.95 -14.68 -16.31
N TYR A 126 -7.39 -15.88 -16.52
CA TYR A 126 -7.47 -17.02 -15.60
C TYR A 126 -6.26 -17.16 -14.67
N LYS A 127 -5.23 -16.33 -14.84
CA LYS A 127 -4.00 -16.38 -14.04
C LYS A 127 -4.11 -15.43 -12.85
N LYS A 128 -3.58 -15.86 -11.72
CA LYS A 128 -3.59 -15.10 -10.46
C LYS A 128 -2.20 -15.14 -9.84
N TYR A 129 -1.64 -13.97 -9.60
CA TYR A 129 -0.29 -13.76 -9.08
C TYR A 129 -0.37 -13.10 -7.71
N GLN A 130 0.45 -13.54 -6.76
CA GLN A 130 0.53 -12.90 -5.46
C GLN A 130 1.31 -11.59 -5.58
N ILE A 131 0.81 -10.55 -4.93
CA ILE A 131 1.40 -9.21 -4.91
C ILE A 131 1.68 -8.80 -3.47
N GLU A 132 2.83 -8.20 -3.26
CA GLU A 132 3.19 -7.52 -2.02
C GLU A 132 3.67 -6.10 -2.34
N VAL A 133 3.18 -5.12 -1.61
CA VAL A 133 3.51 -3.70 -1.81
C VAL A 133 4.00 -3.11 -0.50
N ALA A 134 5.13 -2.41 -0.53
CA ALA A 134 5.68 -1.71 0.62
C ALA A 134 5.90 -0.23 0.31
N LEU A 135 5.15 0.65 1.00
CA LEU A 135 5.27 2.09 0.84
C LEU A 135 6.54 2.61 1.53
N LYS A 136 7.29 3.47 0.83
CA LYS A 136 8.55 4.06 1.33
C LYS A 136 8.38 5.51 1.72
N THR A 137 7.93 6.36 0.80
CA THR A 137 7.59 7.76 1.08
C THR A 137 6.13 8.01 0.74
N VAL A 138 5.48 8.90 1.50
CA VAL A 138 4.12 9.37 1.23
C VAL A 138 4.05 10.84 1.58
N ASP A 139 3.85 11.66 0.56
CA ASP A 139 3.79 13.11 0.60
C ASP A 139 2.62 13.58 -0.27
N LEU A 140 1.40 13.43 0.24
CA LEU A 140 0.18 13.82 -0.48
C LEU A 140 0.02 15.34 -0.42
N PRO A 141 -0.03 16.07 -1.54
CA PRO A 141 -0.07 17.52 -1.52
C PRO A 141 -1.36 18.05 -0.89
N LEU A 142 -1.24 18.99 0.06
CA LEU A 142 -2.37 19.83 0.46
C LEU A 142 -2.46 21.04 -0.47
N ASN A 143 -3.70 21.44 -0.75
CA ASN A 143 -4.13 22.64 -1.49
C ASN A 143 -3.00 23.63 -1.84
N ARG A 144 -2.77 23.82 -3.15
CA ARG A 144 -1.89 24.83 -3.81
C ARG A 144 -0.42 24.46 -4.08
N CYS A 145 -0.01 23.21 -3.93
CA CYS A 145 1.36 22.81 -4.29
C CYS A 145 1.36 21.76 -5.42
N SER A 146 1.69 22.22 -6.63
CA SER A 146 1.95 21.39 -7.82
C SER A 146 3.35 20.80 -7.77
N SER A 147 3.63 19.91 -6.83
CA SER A 147 4.97 19.30 -6.82
C SER A 147 5.10 18.32 -7.99
N LEU A 148 6.17 18.45 -8.76
CA LEU A 148 6.56 17.44 -9.77
C LEU A 148 7.19 16.19 -9.12
N THR A 149 7.32 16.18 -7.79
CA THR A 149 7.80 15.03 -7.04
C THR A 149 6.68 13.99 -6.86
N PRO A 150 7.01 12.69 -6.89
CA PRO A 150 6.01 11.65 -6.67
C PRO A 150 5.35 11.80 -5.30
N HIS A 151 4.02 11.70 -5.25
CA HIS A 151 3.25 11.79 -4.01
C HIS A 151 3.40 10.54 -3.15
N LEU A 152 3.63 9.38 -3.77
CA LEU A 152 4.00 8.16 -3.05
C LEU A 152 5.08 7.42 -3.81
N THR A 153 5.91 6.70 -3.07
CA THR A 153 6.88 5.78 -3.64
C THR A 153 6.86 4.46 -2.89
N GLY A 154 7.22 3.38 -3.56
CA GLY A 154 7.19 2.06 -2.95
C GLY A 154 7.86 0.98 -3.77
N PHE A 155 7.85 -0.22 -3.21
CA PHE A 155 8.20 -1.43 -3.95
C PHE A 155 6.93 -2.24 -4.21
N LEU A 156 6.83 -2.79 -5.41
CA LEU A 156 5.83 -3.76 -5.80
C LEU A 156 6.54 -5.07 -6.13
N THR A 157 6.18 -6.13 -5.42
CA THR A 157 6.71 -7.46 -5.63
C THR A 157 5.61 -8.34 -6.20
N ILE A 158 5.88 -9.00 -7.32
CA ILE A 158 5.00 -9.99 -7.95
C ILE A 158 5.65 -11.38 -7.92
N CYS A 159 4.89 -12.37 -7.45
CA CYS A 159 5.35 -13.75 -7.33
C CYS A 159 4.70 -14.67 -8.38
N GLY A 160 5.51 -15.52 -8.99
CA GLY A 160 5.08 -16.55 -9.92
C GLY A 160 4.77 -16.07 -11.34
N LEU A 161 5.20 -14.86 -11.72
CA LEU A 161 4.96 -14.32 -13.06
C LEU A 161 5.73 -15.10 -14.13
N THR A 162 6.98 -15.46 -13.85
CA THR A 162 7.85 -16.22 -14.76
C THR A 162 8.52 -17.38 -14.02
N ASN A 163 8.91 -18.42 -14.74
CA ASN A 163 9.66 -19.55 -14.15
C ASN A 163 11.12 -19.21 -13.84
N GLN A 164 11.70 -18.25 -14.57
CA GLN A 164 13.11 -17.85 -14.42
C GLN A 164 13.30 -16.90 -13.23
N HIS A 165 12.35 -16.00 -13.04
CA HIS A 165 12.30 -15.05 -11.94
C HIS A 165 11.02 -15.31 -11.14
N PRO A 166 11.09 -16.18 -10.11
CA PRO A 166 9.93 -16.56 -9.31
C PRO A 166 9.37 -15.38 -8.51
N GLU A 167 10.20 -14.38 -8.21
CA GLU A 167 9.85 -13.14 -7.55
C GLU A 167 10.48 -11.99 -8.33
N ILE A 168 9.68 -10.98 -8.65
CA ILE A 168 10.11 -9.80 -9.36
C ILE A 168 9.70 -8.60 -8.53
N THR A 169 10.65 -7.76 -8.15
CA THR A 169 10.40 -6.53 -7.39
C THR A 169 10.77 -5.32 -8.23
N THR A 170 9.86 -4.36 -8.29
CA THR A 170 10.03 -3.09 -8.99
C THR A 170 9.88 -1.93 -8.02
N TYR A 171 10.61 -0.85 -8.28
CA TYR A 171 10.34 0.44 -7.67
C TYR A 171 9.26 1.16 -8.45
N PHE A 172 8.26 1.70 -7.75
CA PHE A 172 7.21 2.51 -8.37
C PHE A 172 7.09 3.88 -7.73
N GLU A 173 6.63 4.81 -8.55
CA GLU A 173 6.25 6.16 -8.16
C GLU A 173 4.78 6.36 -8.48
N ALA A 174 4.08 7.11 -7.63
CA ALA A 174 2.66 7.34 -7.76
C ALA A 174 2.29 8.81 -7.60
N PHE A 175 1.29 9.22 -8.38
CA PHE A 175 0.67 10.53 -8.31
C PHE A 175 -0.81 10.38 -8.02
N ALA A 176 -1.30 11.16 -7.08
CA ALA A 176 -2.72 11.23 -6.74
C ALA A 176 -3.46 12.18 -7.69
N VAL A 177 -4.69 11.84 -8.02
CA VAL A 177 -5.60 12.72 -8.76
C VAL A 177 -6.10 13.80 -7.79
N THR A 178 -5.70 15.04 -8.01
CA THR A 178 -6.01 16.20 -7.14
C THR A 178 -7.15 17.06 -7.69
N HIS A 179 -7.72 16.71 -8.85
CA HIS A 179 -8.83 17.38 -9.55
C HIS A 179 -8.56 18.80 -10.07
N LYS A 180 -7.35 19.33 -9.85
CA LYS A 180 -6.98 20.68 -10.30
C LYS A 180 -5.88 20.66 -11.35
N GLU A 181 -4.71 20.20 -10.96
CA GLU A 181 -3.55 20.10 -11.85
C GLU A 181 -3.41 18.69 -12.40
N LEU A 182 -3.78 17.69 -11.59
CA LEU A 182 -3.78 16.28 -11.94
C LEU A 182 -5.21 15.79 -11.90
N GLY A 183 -5.89 15.91 -13.04
CA GLY A 183 -7.25 15.43 -13.24
C GLY A 183 -7.30 13.93 -13.57
N PHE A 184 -8.51 13.46 -13.88
CA PHE A 184 -8.74 12.06 -14.26
C PHE A 184 -8.30 11.74 -15.69
N LEU A 185 -8.34 12.73 -16.60
CA LEU A 185 -7.92 12.57 -17.98
C LEU A 185 -6.45 12.91 -18.17
N SER A 186 -5.76 12.17 -19.02
CA SER A 186 -4.35 12.39 -19.36
C SER A 186 -4.11 13.71 -20.08
N SER A 187 -5.12 14.28 -20.75
CA SER A 187 -5.05 15.64 -21.31
C SER A 187 -4.88 16.73 -20.25
N SER A 188 -5.32 16.50 -19.00
CA SER A 188 -5.08 17.44 -17.90
C SER A 188 -3.64 17.41 -17.37
N TRP A 189 -2.87 16.37 -17.70
CA TRP A 189 -1.50 16.20 -17.20
C TRP A 189 -0.50 16.86 -18.17
N PRO A 190 0.56 17.52 -17.66
CA PRO A 190 1.54 18.16 -18.52
C PRO A 190 2.27 17.16 -19.43
N GLU A 191 2.31 17.44 -20.74
CA GLU A 191 2.89 16.56 -21.76
C GLU A 191 4.42 16.47 -21.69
N ASP A 192 5.11 17.60 -21.52
CA ASP A 192 6.58 17.71 -21.49
C ASP A 192 7.19 17.50 -20.08
N SER A 193 6.59 16.63 -19.28
CA SER A 193 6.91 16.45 -17.85
C SER A 193 7.36 15.00 -17.57
N PRO A 194 8.07 14.72 -16.45
CA PRO A 194 8.30 13.35 -15.94
C PRO A 194 7.02 12.50 -15.78
N MET A 195 5.86 13.13 -15.94
CA MET A 195 4.50 12.60 -15.90
C MET A 195 4.05 11.91 -17.19
N SER A 196 4.76 12.08 -18.31
CA SER A 196 4.41 11.47 -19.60
C SER A 196 4.16 9.95 -19.54
N PRO A 197 4.96 9.14 -18.79
CA PRO A 197 4.73 7.69 -18.67
C PRO A 197 3.43 7.28 -17.95
N TYR A 198 2.74 8.22 -17.32
CA TYR A 198 1.47 7.99 -16.63
C TYR A 198 0.27 8.29 -17.52
N ARG A 199 0.49 8.68 -18.78
CA ARG A 199 -0.56 9.13 -19.70
C ARG A 199 -1.00 7.99 -20.63
N ALA A 200 -2.29 7.99 -20.93
CA ALA A 200 -2.92 7.27 -22.02
C ALA A 200 -3.71 8.28 -22.88
N ASP A 201 -4.54 7.80 -23.79
CA ASP A 201 -5.60 8.59 -24.41
C ASP A 201 -6.80 8.75 -23.46
N ASP A 202 -7.47 9.91 -23.54
CA ASP A 202 -8.60 10.24 -22.65
C ASP A 202 -9.75 9.24 -22.74
N GLN A 203 -9.93 8.60 -23.91
CA GLN A 203 -10.91 7.53 -24.09
C GLN A 203 -10.54 6.30 -23.25
N THR A 204 -9.28 5.86 -23.30
CA THR A 204 -8.79 4.78 -22.45
C THR A 204 -8.89 5.14 -20.97
N ASP A 205 -8.53 6.36 -20.58
CA ASP A 205 -8.66 6.81 -19.19
C ASP A 205 -10.09 6.62 -18.69
N LEU A 206 -11.06 7.11 -19.47
CA LEU A 206 -12.47 7.01 -19.13
C LEU A 206 -12.93 5.55 -19.03
N GLU A 207 -12.53 4.69 -19.98
CA GLU A 207 -12.82 3.26 -19.94
C GLU A 207 -12.30 2.60 -18.66
N HIS A 208 -11.09 2.94 -18.21
CA HIS A 208 -10.51 2.37 -16.99
C HIS A 208 -11.19 2.91 -15.74
N TRP A 209 -11.40 4.24 -15.64
CA TRP A 209 -12.04 4.84 -14.48
C TRP A 209 -13.48 4.35 -14.30
N LEU A 210 -14.23 4.17 -15.40
CA LEU A 210 -15.59 3.62 -15.37
C LEU A 210 -15.67 2.14 -14.95
N ASN A 211 -14.56 1.42 -14.81
CA ASN A 211 -14.59 0.08 -14.22
C ASN A 211 -14.63 0.11 -12.69
N PHE A 212 -14.29 1.22 -12.04
CA PHE A 212 -14.36 1.34 -10.59
C PHE A 212 -15.77 1.73 -10.11
N PRO A 213 -16.41 0.93 -9.24
CA PRO A 213 -17.67 1.33 -8.62
C PRO A 213 -17.54 2.64 -7.82
N ALA A 214 -16.39 2.86 -7.17
CA ALA A 214 -16.09 4.09 -6.44
C ALA A 214 -16.10 5.34 -7.34
N PHE A 215 -15.60 5.22 -8.57
CA PHE A 215 -15.65 6.32 -9.54
C PHE A 215 -17.09 6.63 -9.95
N LYS A 216 -17.91 5.60 -10.21
CA LYS A 216 -19.34 5.78 -10.53
C LYS A 216 -20.10 6.45 -9.38
N GLN A 217 -19.74 6.15 -8.14
CA GLN A 217 -20.38 6.75 -6.96
C GLN A 217 -20.17 8.26 -6.83
N LEU A 218 -19.14 8.82 -7.49
CA LEU A 218 -18.95 10.28 -7.54
C LEU A 218 -20.12 11.00 -8.23
N PHE A 219 -20.80 10.31 -9.16
CA PHE A 219 -21.89 10.87 -9.97
C PHE A 219 -23.28 10.43 -9.50
N LEU A 220 -23.37 9.38 -8.67
CA LEU A 220 -24.65 8.89 -8.16
C LEU A 220 -25.17 9.78 -7.02
N PRO A 221 -26.49 9.97 -6.87
CA PRO A 221 -27.04 10.69 -5.73
C PRO A 221 -26.79 9.89 -4.43
N ALA A 222 -26.14 10.49 -3.44
CA ALA A 222 -26.13 9.94 -2.09
C ALA A 222 -27.49 10.18 -1.44
N LEU A 223 -27.90 9.30 -0.52
CA LEU A 223 -29.10 9.50 0.29
C LEU A 223 -28.98 10.82 1.07
N GLY A 224 -29.73 11.84 0.68
CA GLY A 224 -29.86 13.10 1.41
C GLY A 224 -29.38 14.37 0.71
N ASP A 225 -28.78 14.29 -0.47
CA ASP A 225 -28.26 15.47 -1.18
C ASP A 225 -29.27 16.13 -2.13
N SER A 226 -29.21 17.46 -2.23
CA SER A 226 -29.96 18.22 -3.22
C SER A 226 -29.45 17.92 -4.64
N PRO A 227 -30.31 17.54 -5.60
CA PRO A 227 -29.92 17.13 -6.95
C PRO A 227 -29.24 18.22 -7.79
N SER A 228 -29.23 19.47 -7.32
CA SER A 228 -28.75 20.65 -8.07
C SER A 228 -27.27 21.01 -7.85
N SER A 229 -26.52 20.23 -7.06
CA SER A 229 -25.16 20.61 -6.63
C SER A 229 -24.06 19.60 -7.00
N ARG A 230 -24.41 18.51 -7.68
CA ARG A 230 -23.46 17.45 -8.02
C ARG A 230 -23.02 17.52 -9.49
N PRO A 231 -21.76 17.17 -9.78
CA PRO A 231 -21.24 17.23 -11.12
C PRO A 231 -21.77 16.10 -11.98
N THR A 232 -21.99 16.41 -13.25
CA THR A 232 -22.14 15.40 -14.28
C THR A 232 -20.78 14.76 -14.60
N LEU A 233 -20.82 13.63 -15.32
CA LEU A 233 -19.61 13.01 -15.87
C LEU A 233 -18.81 14.04 -16.70
N ASN A 234 -19.50 14.83 -17.51
CA ASN A 234 -18.87 15.83 -18.37
C ASN A 234 -18.21 16.93 -17.53
N ASP A 235 -18.85 17.40 -16.46
CA ASP A 235 -18.28 18.45 -15.60
C ASP A 235 -16.94 18.00 -14.95
N VAL A 236 -16.82 16.72 -14.59
CA VAL A 236 -15.58 16.14 -14.03
C VAL A 236 -14.52 15.90 -15.10
N ILE A 237 -14.94 15.50 -16.30
CA ILE A 237 -14.05 15.19 -17.43
C ILE A 237 -13.48 16.47 -18.03
N GLU A 238 -14.31 17.49 -18.25
CA GLU A 238 -13.92 18.78 -18.84
C GLU A 238 -13.15 19.66 -17.84
N GLY A 239 -13.08 19.25 -16.57
CA GLY A 239 -12.39 20.00 -15.51
C GLY A 239 -13.19 21.19 -14.98
N ASP A 240 -14.46 21.30 -15.37
CA ASP A 240 -15.38 22.37 -14.95
C ASP A 240 -15.86 22.19 -13.51
N TYR A 241 -15.67 21.00 -12.93
CA TYR A 241 -15.96 20.71 -11.53
C TYR A 241 -14.74 20.25 -10.74
N GLU A 242 -14.30 21.09 -9.82
CA GLU A 242 -13.30 20.75 -8.81
C GLU A 242 -13.99 20.10 -7.60
N PHE A 243 -13.67 18.83 -7.31
CA PHE A 243 -14.07 18.24 -6.03
C PHE A 243 -13.34 18.96 -4.89
N ALA A 244 -14.09 19.36 -3.85
CA ALA A 244 -13.49 19.85 -2.62
C ALA A 244 -12.48 18.82 -2.08
N ASN A 245 -11.34 19.33 -1.58
CA ASN A 245 -10.20 18.60 -0.99
C ASN A 245 -10.28 17.07 -1.14
N TYR A 246 -9.60 16.51 -2.15
CA TYR A 246 -9.64 15.07 -2.44
C TYR A 246 -9.28 14.17 -1.24
N LEU A 247 -8.52 14.70 -0.28
CA LEU A 247 -8.15 14.00 0.95
C LEU A 247 -9.31 13.84 1.94
N GLU A 248 -10.35 14.66 1.86
CA GLU A 248 -11.56 14.55 2.69
C GLU A 248 -12.58 13.55 2.11
N GLN A 249 -12.35 13.08 0.88
CA GLN A 249 -13.20 12.09 0.24
C GLN A 249 -12.85 10.69 0.71
N ARG A 250 -13.82 9.76 0.71
CA ARG A 250 -13.55 8.37 1.10
C ARG A 250 -12.53 7.68 0.19
N PHE A 251 -12.56 8.00 -1.10
CA PHE A 251 -11.75 7.33 -2.11
C PHE A 251 -10.68 8.26 -2.66
N ILE A 252 -9.43 7.81 -2.66
CA ILE A 252 -8.31 8.50 -3.30
C ILE A 252 -7.96 7.76 -4.59
N PHE A 253 -7.98 8.47 -5.70
CA PHE A 253 -7.61 7.95 -7.02
C PHE A 253 -6.14 8.28 -7.29
N MET A 254 -5.39 7.34 -7.87
CA MET A 254 -3.96 7.48 -8.13
C MET A 254 -3.57 6.78 -9.44
N ARG A 255 -2.42 7.17 -9.99
CA ARG A 255 -1.73 6.42 -11.05
C ARG A 255 -0.36 5.98 -10.55
N TRP A 256 -0.04 4.68 -10.66
CA TRP A 256 1.25 4.11 -10.25
C TRP A 256 2.05 3.69 -11.47
N LYS A 257 3.32 4.08 -11.54
CA LYS A 257 4.24 3.70 -12.61
C LYS A 257 5.47 3.05 -12.01
N GLU A 258 5.72 1.80 -12.39
CA GLU A 258 6.97 1.10 -12.13
C GLU A 258 8.09 1.72 -12.98
N LYS A 259 9.27 1.89 -12.40
CA LYS A 259 10.41 2.58 -13.01
C LYS A 259 11.55 1.63 -13.35
N PHE A 260 11.95 0.78 -12.40
CA PHE A 260 13.09 -0.12 -12.55
C PHE A 260 13.01 -1.29 -11.57
N LEU A 261 13.82 -2.32 -11.80
CA LEU A 261 13.90 -3.51 -10.97
C LEU A 261 14.78 -3.30 -9.75
N VAL A 262 14.45 -4.02 -8.67
CA VAL A 262 15.21 -4.04 -7.43
C VAL A 262 15.65 -5.49 -7.19
N PRO A 263 16.92 -5.76 -6.83
CA PRO A 263 17.95 -4.80 -6.44
C PRO A 263 18.72 -4.14 -7.59
N ASP A 264 18.61 -4.64 -8.81
CA ASP A 264 19.43 -4.17 -9.94
C ASP A 264 18.62 -3.29 -10.92
N ALA A 265 18.78 -1.97 -10.77
CA ALA A 265 18.10 -0.98 -11.59
C ALA A 265 18.65 -0.87 -13.02
N GLN A 266 19.75 -1.54 -13.35
CA GLN A 266 20.34 -1.51 -14.70
C GLN A 266 19.74 -2.59 -15.63
N ILE A 267 18.89 -3.46 -15.11
CA ILE A 267 18.21 -4.50 -15.89
C ILE A 267 16.95 -3.88 -16.52
N ASP A 268 17.02 -3.62 -17.82
CA ASP A 268 15.93 -2.97 -18.58
C ASP A 268 14.75 -3.90 -18.91
N GLY A 269 14.82 -5.19 -18.60
CA GLY A 269 13.72 -6.09 -18.91
C GLY A 269 13.88 -7.52 -18.38
N ILE A 270 12.75 -8.22 -18.31
CA ILE A 270 12.68 -9.61 -17.87
C ILE A 270 12.03 -10.44 -18.97
N ALA A 271 12.61 -11.59 -19.28
CA ALA A 271 12.05 -12.48 -20.28
C ALA A 271 10.64 -12.94 -19.87
N GLY A 272 9.64 -12.54 -20.65
CA GLY A 272 8.24 -12.91 -20.41
C GLY A 272 7.49 -12.00 -19.42
N ALA A 273 8.08 -10.87 -19.02
CA ALA A 273 7.42 -9.85 -18.20
C ALA A 273 7.80 -8.43 -18.68
N SER A 274 6.87 -7.49 -18.56
CA SER A 274 7.10 -6.07 -18.82
C SER A 274 6.40 -5.23 -17.76
N TYR A 275 7.04 -4.14 -17.37
CA TYR A 275 6.54 -3.13 -16.43
C TYR A 275 6.44 -1.74 -17.13
N ASP A 276 6.34 -1.73 -18.46
CA ASP A 276 6.30 -0.49 -19.27
C ASP A 276 5.00 0.29 -19.09
N GLY A 277 3.92 -0.40 -18.70
CA GLY A 277 2.62 0.21 -18.41
C GLY A 277 2.56 0.91 -17.06
N PHE A 278 1.35 1.27 -16.66
CA PHE A 278 1.03 1.88 -15.38
C PHE A 278 -0.30 1.34 -14.84
N TYR A 279 -0.58 1.62 -13.56
CA TYR A 279 -1.81 1.19 -12.90
C TYR A 279 -2.72 2.39 -12.62
N TYR A 280 -4.00 2.24 -12.93
CA TYR A 280 -5.07 3.05 -12.32
C TYR A 280 -5.39 2.45 -10.97
N ILE A 281 -5.35 3.24 -9.90
CA ILE A 281 -5.56 2.78 -8.53
C ILE A 281 -6.66 3.59 -7.85
N VAL A 282 -7.49 2.91 -7.07
CA VAL A 282 -8.43 3.49 -6.11
C VAL A 282 -8.11 2.96 -4.72
N HIS A 283 -7.90 3.85 -3.78
CA HIS A 283 -7.69 3.54 -2.37
C HIS A 283 -8.91 3.95 -1.54
N ASP A 284 -9.44 3.04 -0.73
CA ASP A 284 -10.50 3.33 0.25
C ASP A 284 -9.88 3.71 1.60
N GLN A 285 -9.97 4.99 1.97
CA GLN A 285 -9.37 5.51 3.19
C GLN A 285 -9.96 4.89 4.48
N VAL A 286 -11.18 4.33 4.41
CA VAL A 286 -11.85 3.75 5.57
C VAL A 286 -11.40 2.31 5.82
N THR A 287 -11.34 1.49 4.77
CA THR A 287 -10.99 0.07 4.87
C THR A 287 -9.50 -0.20 4.69
N GLY A 288 -8.78 0.73 4.06
CA GLY A 288 -7.39 0.58 3.66
C GLY A 288 -7.20 -0.20 2.36
N ASN A 289 -8.27 -0.77 1.79
CA ASN A 289 -8.16 -1.59 0.58
C ASN A 289 -7.77 -0.75 -0.63
N MET A 290 -7.07 -1.38 -1.58
CA MET A 290 -6.81 -0.81 -2.90
C MET A 290 -7.31 -1.73 -3.99
N GLN A 291 -7.87 -1.12 -5.01
CA GLN A 291 -8.26 -1.77 -6.25
C GLN A 291 -7.56 -1.07 -7.40
N GLY A 292 -7.20 -1.83 -8.43
CA GLY A 292 -6.51 -1.26 -9.58
C GLY A 292 -6.70 -2.03 -10.86
N PHE A 293 -6.31 -1.39 -11.96
CA PHE A 293 -6.20 -2.00 -13.27
C PHE A 293 -4.87 -1.61 -13.91
N TYR A 294 -4.10 -2.61 -14.34
CA TYR A 294 -2.91 -2.38 -15.15
C TYR A 294 -3.30 -2.01 -16.58
N TYR A 295 -2.58 -1.06 -17.15
CA TYR A 295 -2.72 -0.64 -18.53
C TYR A 295 -1.37 -0.57 -19.22
N HIS A 296 -1.30 -1.23 -20.37
CA HIS A 296 -0.28 -1.04 -21.39
C HIS A 296 -0.93 -1.29 -22.75
N LYS A 297 -0.56 -0.52 -23.78
CA LYS A 297 -1.19 -0.58 -25.12
C LYS A 297 -1.17 -1.98 -25.76
N ASP A 298 -0.12 -2.76 -25.47
CA ASP A 298 0.09 -4.09 -26.05
C ASP A 298 -0.27 -5.24 -25.07
N ALA A 299 -0.78 -4.92 -23.88
CA ALA A 299 -1.11 -5.93 -22.86
C ALA A 299 -2.59 -6.33 -22.88
N GLU A 300 -2.90 -7.46 -22.24
CA GLU A 300 -4.29 -7.83 -21.94
C GLU A 300 -4.96 -6.71 -21.13
N LYS A 301 -6.16 -6.29 -21.56
CA LYS A 301 -6.91 -5.22 -20.90
C LYS A 301 -7.44 -5.67 -19.54
N PHE A 302 -7.57 -4.71 -18.61
CA PHE A 302 -8.24 -4.88 -17.32
C PHE A 302 -7.64 -5.98 -16.43
N GLN A 303 -6.32 -6.12 -16.43
CA GLN A 303 -5.66 -6.96 -15.43
C GLN A 303 -5.87 -6.32 -14.07
N GLN A 304 -6.62 -7.00 -13.21
CA GLN A 304 -7.10 -6.44 -11.96
C GLN A 304 -6.05 -6.59 -10.86
N LEU A 305 -5.86 -5.55 -10.08
CA LEU A 305 -5.04 -5.53 -8.88
C LEU A 305 -5.95 -5.38 -7.65
N GLU A 306 -5.82 -6.25 -6.68
CA GLU A 306 -6.54 -6.18 -5.40
C GLU A 306 -5.55 -6.26 -4.26
N LEU A 307 -5.54 -5.27 -3.37
CA LEU A 307 -4.63 -5.21 -2.23
C LEU A 307 -5.40 -4.90 -0.94
N ILE A 308 -4.96 -5.54 0.14
CA ILE A 308 -5.46 -5.31 1.50
C ILE A 308 -4.29 -4.91 2.41
N PRO A 309 -4.51 -4.07 3.43
CA PRO A 309 -3.45 -3.67 4.35
C PRO A 309 -2.94 -4.87 5.16
N SER A 310 -1.62 -5.00 5.27
CA SER A 310 -0.96 -6.02 6.09
C SER A 310 -0.87 -5.58 7.54
N TYR A 311 -1.62 -6.25 8.43
CA TYR A 311 -1.61 -5.95 9.86
C TYR A 311 -0.31 -6.35 10.58
N LYS A 312 0.58 -7.10 9.93
CA LYS A 312 1.92 -7.42 10.48
C LYS A 312 2.75 -6.15 10.68
N SER A 313 2.62 -5.17 9.78
CA SER A 313 3.27 -3.86 9.91
C SER A 313 2.62 -3.00 11.02
N LEU A 314 1.32 -3.15 11.25
CA LEU A 314 0.58 -2.41 12.28
C LEU A 314 0.92 -2.87 13.72
N SER A 315 1.25 -4.15 13.92
CA SER A 315 1.54 -4.71 15.26
C SER A 315 2.99 -4.51 15.74
N SER A 316 3.92 -4.12 14.85
CA SER A 316 5.34 -3.89 15.20
C SER A 316 5.72 -2.43 15.42
N CYS A 317 4.79 -1.48 15.32
CA CYS A 317 5.14 -0.07 15.17
C CYS A 317 5.19 0.68 16.52
N THR A 318 6.40 0.88 17.04
CA THR A 318 6.75 2.17 17.64
C THR A 318 6.98 3.16 16.49
N ASP A 319 6.38 4.36 16.55
CA ASP A 319 6.59 5.39 15.54
C ASP A 319 8.09 5.73 15.49
N CYS A 320 8.74 5.40 14.37
CA CYS A 320 10.04 5.94 14.00
C CYS A 320 9.95 6.47 12.57
N THR A 321 10.01 7.79 12.48
CA THR A 321 9.93 8.58 11.25
C THR A 321 11.35 8.96 10.79
N PHE A 322 11.45 9.40 9.54
CA PHE A 322 12.66 10.02 9.01
C PHE A 322 12.25 11.28 8.24
N GLU A 323 13.19 12.20 8.07
CA GLU A 323 13.00 13.43 7.31
C GLU A 323 14.20 13.61 6.39
N PHE A 324 13.95 14.02 5.14
CA PHE A 324 15.03 14.41 4.24
C PHE A 324 15.59 15.77 4.68
N ALA A 325 16.93 15.89 4.67
CA ALA A 325 17.64 17.07 5.14
C ALA A 325 17.54 18.27 4.17
#